data_AF-A0A9E4DBW1-F1
#
_entry.id   AF-A0A9E4DBW1-F1
#
_cell.length_a   1.000
_cell.length_b   1.000
_cell.length_c   1.000
_cell.angle_alpha   90.00
_cell.angle_beta   90.00
_cell.angle_gamma   90.00
#
_symmetry.space_group_name_H-M   'P 1'
#
loop_
_entity.id
_entity.type
_entity.pdbx_description
1 polymer ?
#
loop_
_entity_poly.entity_id
_entity_poly.type
_entity_poly.pdbx_seq_one_letter_code
_entity_poly.pdbx_strand_id
1 'polypeptide(L)'
;MNKKMVAGLCLWSLSGVALPVLAADTDPNQCLECHEPIEDWAGMTIDEIVVGAKGPENKRHKANQALTDEELRLMVARLLPLDDES
;
A
#
# COMPACT_ATOMS: atom_id res chain seq x y z
N MET A 1 45.22 15.59 43.78
CA MET A 1 44.05 16.30 43.23
C MET A 1 43.35 15.41 42.22
N ASN A 2 42.03 15.36 42.29
CA ASN A 2 41.17 14.24 41.91
C ASN A 2 40.85 14.17 40.41
N LYS A 3 40.95 12.96 39.84
CA LYS A 3 40.30 12.55 38.58
C LYS A 3 38.79 12.45 38.79
N LYS A 4 38.00 13.37 38.25
CA LYS A 4 36.56 13.15 37.98
C LYS A 4 36.08 14.02 36.82
N MET A 5 35.35 13.39 35.91
CA MET A 5 34.23 13.86 35.06
C MET A 5 34.25 12.96 33.81
N VAL A 6 33.76 11.71 33.92
CA VAL A 6 32.34 11.30 33.76
C VAL A 6 31.71 11.94 32.53
N ALA A 7 31.66 11.13 31.48
CA ALA A 7 31.07 11.42 30.19
C ALA A 7 29.58 11.75 30.34
N GLY A 8 29.22 12.96 29.88
CA GLY A 8 27.85 13.46 29.84
C GLY A 8 27.09 12.86 28.65
N LEU A 9 26.19 11.95 29.01
CA LEU A 9 25.10 11.32 28.28
C LEU A 9 24.50 12.16 27.13
N CYS A 10 24.52 11.58 25.93
CA CYS A 10 23.74 11.98 24.76
C CYS A 10 22.24 12.00 25.08
N LEU A 11 21.59 13.16 24.99
CA LEU A 11 20.13 13.25 24.79
C LEU A 11 19.84 14.20 23.63
N TRP A 12 20.03 13.69 22.42
CA TRP A 12 19.38 14.20 21.21
C TRP A 12 17.92 13.72 21.24
N SER A 13 17.04 14.46 21.90
CA SER A 13 15.59 14.25 21.77
C SER A 13 15.10 14.88 20.47
N LEU A 14 15.36 14.20 19.35
CA LEU A 14 14.66 14.42 18.08
C LEU A 14 13.22 13.91 18.22
N SER A 15 12.38 14.65 18.94
CA SER A 15 10.92 14.47 18.89
C SER A 15 10.41 15.09 17.60
N GLY A 16 10.50 14.30 16.53
CA GLY A 16 10.05 14.68 15.21
C GLY A 16 10.04 13.45 14.31
N VAL A 17 9.36 12.39 14.73
CA VAL A 17 8.96 11.33 13.80
C VAL A 17 7.87 11.95 12.92
N ALA A 18 8.28 12.70 11.91
CA ALA A 18 7.48 12.94 10.74
C ALA A 18 7.23 11.56 10.15
N LEU A 19 6.05 11.00 10.41
CA LEU A 19 5.57 9.84 9.70
C LEU A 19 5.56 10.22 8.22
N PRO A 20 6.36 9.58 7.36
CA PRO A 20 6.06 9.62 5.95
C PRO A 20 4.87 8.69 5.79
N VAL A 21 3.66 9.20 5.97
CA VAL A 21 2.48 8.63 5.30
C VAL A 21 2.69 8.94 3.82
N LEU A 22 3.61 8.20 3.21
CA LEU A 22 3.58 7.94 1.78
C LEU A 22 2.43 6.96 1.60
N ALA A 23 1.20 7.47 1.68
CA ALA A 23 0.14 6.87 0.87
C ALA A 23 0.72 6.87 -0.53
N ALA A 24 1.11 5.70 -1.03
CA ALA A 24 1.63 5.60 -2.37
C ALA A 24 0.57 6.19 -3.29
N ASP A 25 0.89 7.30 -3.97
CA ASP A 25 0.09 7.95 -5.03
C ASP A 25 -0.06 6.98 -6.22
N THR A 26 -0.69 5.85 -5.98
CA THR A 26 -0.96 4.83 -6.99
C THR A 26 -2.38 5.09 -7.45
N ASP A 27 -2.49 5.68 -8.64
CA ASP A 27 -3.79 5.94 -9.27
C ASP A 27 -4.46 4.58 -9.57
N PRO A 28 -5.66 4.30 -9.00
CA PRO A 28 -6.40 3.07 -9.30
C PRO A 28 -6.60 2.86 -10.81
N ASN A 29 -6.69 3.92 -11.61
CA ASN A 29 -6.88 3.80 -13.06
C ASN A 29 -5.71 3.11 -13.78
N GLN A 30 -4.52 2.99 -13.16
CA GLN A 30 -3.41 2.22 -13.73
C GLN A 30 -3.74 0.73 -13.87
N CYS A 31 -4.63 0.20 -13.03
CA CYS A 31 -5.12 -1.17 -13.18
C CYS A 31 -5.86 -1.35 -14.52
N LEU A 32 -6.54 -0.31 -15.00
CA LEU A 32 -7.34 -0.32 -16.22
C LEU A 32 -6.48 -0.32 -17.51
N GLU A 33 -5.17 -0.11 -17.41
CA GLU A 33 -4.26 -0.27 -18.56
C GLU A 33 -4.17 -1.74 -19.01
N CYS A 34 -4.47 -2.68 -18.12
CA CYS A 34 -4.36 -4.12 -18.36
C CYS A 34 -5.62 -4.90 -17.98
N HIS A 35 -6.54 -4.31 -17.20
CA HIS A 35 -7.74 -4.97 -16.72
C HIS A 35 -9.02 -4.29 -17.21
N GLU A 36 -9.98 -5.13 -17.58
CA GLU A 36 -11.37 -4.76 -17.75
C GLU A 36 -12.17 -5.36 -16.58
N PRO A 37 -12.52 -4.58 -15.54
CA PRO A 37 -13.07 -5.11 -14.28
C PRO A 37 -14.31 -5.99 -14.43
N ILE A 38 -15.20 -5.67 -15.39
CA ILE A 38 -16.42 -6.43 -15.66
C ILE A 38 -16.12 -7.81 -16.27
N GLU A 39 -14.98 -7.97 -16.95
CA GLU A 39 -14.59 -9.23 -17.58
C GLU A 39 -13.60 -10.01 -16.70
N ASP A 40 -12.52 -9.36 -16.27
CA ASP A 40 -11.40 -10.00 -15.58
C ASP A 40 -11.70 -10.38 -14.13
N TRP A 41 -12.58 -9.63 -13.47
CA TRP A 41 -12.89 -9.79 -12.05
C TRP A 41 -14.34 -10.24 -11.80
N ALA A 42 -15.04 -10.64 -12.87
CA ALA A 42 -16.41 -11.13 -12.80
C ALA A 42 -16.54 -12.30 -11.82
N GLY A 43 -17.39 -12.13 -10.80
CA GLY A 43 -17.64 -13.16 -9.79
C GLY A 43 -16.49 -13.40 -8.81
N MET A 44 -15.42 -12.60 -8.86
CA MET A 44 -14.34 -12.63 -7.87
C MET A 44 -14.66 -11.71 -6.70
N THR A 45 -14.28 -12.11 -5.51
CA THR A 45 -14.25 -11.22 -4.35
C THR A 45 -13.06 -10.27 -4.42
N ILE A 46 -13.17 -9.11 -3.78
CA ILE A 46 -12.04 -8.16 -3.66
C ILE A 46 -10.80 -8.85 -3.08
N ASP A 47 -10.97 -9.73 -2.10
CA ASP A 47 -9.86 -10.45 -1.48
C ASP A 47 -9.13 -11.38 -2.47
N GLU A 48 -9.86 -12.09 -3.33
CA GLU A 48 -9.26 -12.93 -4.37
C GLU A 48 -8.46 -12.11 -5.38
N ILE A 49 -9.01 -10.96 -5.78
CA ILE A 49 -8.33 -10.02 -6.69
C ILE A 49 -7.04 -9.50 -6.03
N VAL A 50 -7.10 -9.10 -4.76
CA VAL A 50 -5.94 -8.60 -3.99
C VAL A 50 -4.85 -9.66 -3.86
N VAL A 51 -5.22 -10.92 -3.54
CA VAL A 51 -4.25 -12.03 -3.45
C VAL A 51 -3.53 -12.22 -4.78
N GLY A 52 -4.26 -12.23 -5.90
CA GLY A 52 -3.67 -12.32 -7.23
C GLY A 52 -2.79 -11.10 -7.57
N ALA A 53 -3.25 -9.90 -7.23
CA ALA A 53 -2.55 -8.64 -7.48
C ALA A 53 -1.29 -8.46 -6.63
N LYS A 54 -1.13 -9.19 -5.52
CA LYS A 54 0.10 -9.23 -4.70
C LYS A 54 1.11 -10.29 -5.17
N GLY A 55 0.67 -11.21 -6.03
CA GLY A 55 1.49 -12.31 -6.54
C GLY A 55 2.78 -11.81 -7.20
N PRO A 56 3.95 -12.39 -6.90
CA PRO A 56 5.24 -11.93 -7.44
C PRO A 56 5.44 -12.24 -8.93
N GLU A 57 4.57 -13.06 -9.51
CA GLU A 57 4.72 -13.63 -10.85
C GLU A 57 4.52 -12.59 -11.97
N ASN A 58 3.71 -11.55 -11.73
CA ASN A 58 3.48 -10.47 -12.70
C ASN A 58 4.36 -9.25 -12.38
N LYS A 59 5.33 -8.95 -13.25
CA LYS A 59 6.23 -7.79 -13.10
C LYS A 59 5.48 -6.45 -13.07
N ARG A 60 4.29 -6.34 -13.68
CA ARG A 60 3.44 -5.14 -13.61
C ARG A 60 2.84 -4.93 -12.22
N HIS A 61 2.66 -6.00 -11.44
CA HIS A 61 2.13 -5.96 -10.08
C HIS A 61 3.21 -5.72 -9.02
N LYS A 62 4.48 -5.57 -9.39
CA LYS A 62 5.58 -5.44 -8.42
C LYS A 62 5.36 -4.28 -7.43
N ALA A 63 4.81 -3.17 -7.89
CA ALA A 63 4.51 -2.02 -7.03
C ALA A 63 3.43 -2.34 -5.97
N ASN A 64 2.49 -3.24 -6.28
CA ASN A 64 1.42 -3.64 -5.37
C ASN A 64 1.96 -4.26 -4.08
N GLN A 65 3.13 -4.90 -4.11
CA GLN A 65 3.77 -5.50 -2.93
C GLN A 65 4.17 -4.47 -1.86
N ALA A 66 4.37 -3.21 -2.25
CA ALA A 66 4.70 -2.12 -1.33
C ALA A 66 3.47 -1.52 -0.64
N LEU A 67 2.27 -1.74 -1.21
CA LEU A 67 1.01 -1.33 -0.59
C LEU A 67 0.71 -2.24 0.61
N THR A 68 -0.09 -1.77 1.55
CA THR A 68 -0.82 -2.65 2.47
C THR A 68 -1.93 -3.38 1.71
N ASP A 69 -2.48 -4.44 2.30
CA ASP A 69 -3.64 -5.13 1.70
C ASP A 69 -4.86 -4.21 1.69
N GLU A 70 -5.03 -3.38 2.72
CA GLU A 70 -6.15 -2.44 2.82
C GLU A 70 -6.08 -1.35 1.76
N GLU A 71 -4.90 -0.77 1.51
CA GLU A 71 -4.74 0.22 0.43
C GLU A 71 -5.10 -0.38 -0.92
N LEU A 72 -4.66 -1.61 -1.20
CA LEU A 72 -4.97 -2.27 -2.47
C LEU A 72 -6.45 -2.65 -2.57
N ARG A 73 -7.08 -3.09 -1.47
CA ARG A 73 -8.55 -3.31 -1.40
C ARG A 73 -9.30 -2.04 -1.77
N LEU A 74 -8.94 -0.90 -1.18
CA LEU A 74 -9.59 0.38 -1.46
C LEU A 74 -9.41 0.83 -2.91
N MET A 75 -8.25 0.53 -3.52
CA MET A 75 -8.03 0.79 -4.95
C MET A 75 -8.93 -0.09 -5.82
N VAL A 76 -8.94 -1.40 -5.60
CA VAL A 76 -9.76 -2.36 -6.37
C VAL A 76 -11.25 -2.07 -6.20
N ALA A 77 -11.71 -1.77 -4.98
CA ALA A 77 -13.11 -1.45 -4.69
C ALA A 77 -13.62 -0.22 -5.45
N ARG A 78 -12.76 0.75 -5.77
CA ARG A 78 -13.13 1.94 -6.57
C ARG A 78 -13.34 1.63 -8.06
N LEU A 79 -12.79 0.51 -8.53
CA LEU A 79 -12.79 0.11 -9.93
C LEU A 79 -13.86 -0.93 -10.24
N LEU A 80 -14.32 -1.65 -9.22
CA LEU A 80 -15.46 -2.54 -9.36
C LEU A 80 -16.71 -1.69 -9.62
N PRO A 81 -17.52 -2.05 -10.63
CA PRO A 81 -18.84 -1.45 -10.76
C PRO A 81 -19.59 -1.71 -9.45
N LEU A 82 -20.17 -0.66 -8.88
CA LEU A 82 -21.22 -0.85 -7.89
C LEU A 82 -22.35 -1.50 -8.67
N ASP A 83 -22.79 -2.69 -8.26
CA ASP A 83 -23.93 -3.37 -8.86
C ASP A 83 -25.16 -2.45 -8.79
N ASP A 84 -25.35 -1.62 -9.82
CA ASP A 84 -26.54 -0.81 -10.02
C ASP A 84 -27.49 -1.61 -10.91
N GLU A 85 -27.82 -2.83 -10.47
CA GLU A 85 -28.89 -3.64 -11.05
C GLU A 85 -30.03 -3.67 -10.02
N SER A 86 -30.88 -2.67 -10.20
CA SER A 86 -32.28 -2.61 -9.77
C SER A 86 -33.13 -3.63 -10.52
#